data_AF-A0A4Z2EIT4-F1
#
_entry.id   AF-A0A4Z2EIT4-F1
#
_cell.length_a   1.000
_cell.length_b   1.000
_cell.length_c   1.000
_cell.angle_alpha   90.00
_cell.angle_beta   90.00
_cell.angle_gamma   90.00
#
_symmetry.space_group_name_H-M   'P 1'
#
loop_
_entity.id
_entity.type
_entity.pdbx_description
1 polymer ?
#
loop_
_entity_poly.entity_id
_entity_poly.type
_entity_poly.pdbx_seq_one_letter_code
_entity_poly.pdbx_strand_id
1 'polypeptide(L)'
;MSSDGRTVNDVMSFVKTCQGADSQRRMKFYDGWAETYEQDHSILNYRAPDHAVDFLMENFSGPPEEVQVLDVACGSGLVAKLVSPIGEK
;
A
#
# COMPACT_ATOMS: atom_id res chain seq x y z
N MET A 1 -10.90 14.35 -14.99
CA MET A 1 -10.56 15.51 -14.13
C MET A 1 -9.04 15.57 -14.07
N SER A 2 -8.44 16.71 -14.39
CA SER A 2 -6.99 16.90 -14.61
C SER A 2 -6.10 16.26 -13.54
N SER A 3 -5.26 15.32 -13.97
CA SER A 3 -4.03 14.96 -13.27
C SER A 3 -2.97 15.97 -13.66
N ASP A 4 -2.74 17.01 -12.85
CA ASP A 4 -1.48 17.76 -12.87
C ASP A 4 -1.47 18.74 -11.69
N GLY A 5 -0.69 18.43 -10.64
CA GLY A 5 -0.37 19.43 -9.61
C GLY A 5 -0.32 18.96 -8.15
N ARG A 6 -0.71 17.73 -7.80
CA ARG A 6 -0.54 17.23 -6.43
C ARG A 6 0.94 16.99 -6.13
N THR A 7 1.45 17.61 -5.07
CA THR A 7 2.82 17.45 -4.59
C THR A 7 2.91 16.42 -3.46
N VAL A 8 4.11 15.97 -3.13
CA VAL A 8 4.39 15.15 -1.94
C VAL A 8 3.82 15.80 -0.68
N ASN A 9 3.96 17.13 -0.53
CA ASN A 9 3.45 17.85 0.64
C ASN A 9 1.93 17.83 0.72
N ASP A 10 1.22 17.90 -0.42
CA ASP A 10 -0.23 17.83 -0.46
C ASP A 10 -0.72 16.45 -0.01
N VAL A 11 -0.12 15.39 -0.54
CA VAL A 11 -0.44 14.01 -0.17
C VAL A 11 -0.16 13.77 1.31
N MET A 12 1.01 14.18 1.81
CA MET A 12 1.37 14.03 3.22
C MET A 12 0.42 14.80 4.15
N SER A 13 0.01 16.02 3.75
CA SER A 13 -0.95 16.82 4.52
C SER A 13 -2.33 16.17 4.53
N PHE A 14 -2.76 15.62 3.40
CA PHE A 14 -4.01 14.88 3.28
C PHE A 14 -4.02 13.63 4.17
N VAL A 15 -3.00 12.78 4.08
CA VAL A 15 -2.88 11.55 4.91
C VAL A 15 -2.89 11.88 6.41
N LYS A 16 -2.26 12.98 6.82
CA LYS A 16 -2.29 13.46 8.21
C LYS A 16 -3.70 13.77 8.72
N THR A 17 -4.65 14.11 7.85
CA THR A 17 -6.04 14.38 8.28
C THR A 17 -6.76 13.15 8.85
N CYS A 18 -6.26 11.94 8.57
CA CYS A 18 -6.77 10.69 9.14
C CYS A 18 -6.15 10.36 10.51
N GLN A 19 -5.10 11.07 10.94
CA GLN A 19 -4.47 10.82 12.25
C GLN A 19 -5.44 11.18 13.38
N GLY A 20 -5.63 10.25 14.32
CA GLY A 20 -6.57 10.42 15.44
C GLY A 20 -8.05 10.42 15.05
N ALA A 21 -8.39 10.11 13.78
CA ALA A 21 -9.78 10.00 13.35
C ALA A 21 -10.50 8.82 14.03
N ASP A 22 -11.73 9.05 14.48
CA ASP A 22 -12.65 7.98 14.87
C ASP A 22 -13.00 7.07 13.68
N SER A 23 -13.72 5.97 13.94
CA SER A 23 -14.05 4.98 12.92
C SER A 23 -14.87 5.55 11.76
N GLN A 24 -15.84 6.43 12.04
CA GLN A 24 -16.70 7.02 11.02
C GLN A 24 -15.93 7.96 10.10
N ARG A 25 -15.07 8.80 10.69
CA ARG A 25 -14.23 9.74 9.94
C ARG A 25 -13.15 9.00 9.15
N ARG A 26 -12.59 7.92 9.69
CA ARG A 26 -11.63 7.06 9.00
C ARG A 26 -12.25 6.36 7.79
N MET A 27 -13.49 5.86 7.92
CA MET A 27 -14.22 5.27 6.79
C MET A 27 -14.37 6.28 5.64
N LYS A 28 -14.87 7.48 5.95
CA LYS A 28 -15.01 8.56 4.95
C LYS A 28 -13.68 8.97 4.32
N PHE A 29 -12.59 8.95 5.10
CA PHE A 29 -11.25 9.20 4.59
C PHE A 29 -10.86 8.17 3.53
N TYR A 30 -11.01 6.87 3.82
CA TYR A 30 -10.68 5.82 2.87
C TYR A 30 -11.60 5.82 1.64
N ASP A 31 -12.90 6.07 1.83
CA ASP A 31 -13.87 6.17 0.72
C ASP A 31 -13.44 7.26 -0.28
N GLY A 32 -13.02 8.42 0.22
CA GLY A 32 -12.53 9.52 -0.64
C GLY A 32 -11.12 9.30 -1.17
N TRP A 33 -10.24 8.66 -0.40
CA TRP A 33 -8.86 8.41 -0.83
C TRP A 33 -8.78 7.37 -1.94
N ALA A 34 -9.71 6.42 -2.00
CA ALA A 34 -9.74 5.34 -2.98
C ALA A 34 -9.57 5.83 -4.44
N GLU A 35 -10.14 6.97 -4.81
CA GLU A 35 -10.03 7.53 -6.18
C GLU A 35 -8.61 7.96 -6.56
N THR A 36 -7.78 8.34 -5.57
CA THR A 36 -6.42 8.86 -5.79
C THR A 36 -5.35 7.95 -5.20
N TYR A 37 -5.74 6.78 -4.66
CA TYR A 37 -4.88 5.87 -3.92
C TYR A 37 -3.60 5.56 -4.70
N GLU A 38 -3.68 5.11 -5.95
CA GLU A 38 -2.47 4.75 -6.72
C GLU A 38 -1.61 5.94 -7.12
N GLN A 39 -2.27 7.04 -7.45
CA GLN A 39 -1.57 8.27 -7.82
C GLN A 39 -0.77 8.79 -6.62
N ASP A 40 -1.36 8.80 -5.43
CA ASP A 40 -0.71 9.26 -4.22
C ASP A 40 0.47 8.33 -3.84
N HIS A 41 0.33 7.01 -4.01
CA HIS A 41 1.43 6.06 -3.80
C HIS A 41 2.59 6.30 -4.79
N SER A 42 2.28 6.62 -6.05
CA SER A 42 3.27 6.99 -7.06
C SER A 42 3.99 8.30 -6.74
N ILE A 43 3.24 9.35 -6.35
CA ILE A 43 3.80 10.65 -5.94
C ILE A 43 4.75 10.50 -4.75
N LEU A 44 4.39 9.66 -3.78
CA LEU A 44 5.20 9.40 -2.61
C LEU A 44 6.40 8.50 -2.88
N ASN A 45 6.53 7.93 -4.09
CA ASN A 45 7.48 6.86 -4.40
C ASN A 45 7.43 5.77 -3.31
N TYR A 46 6.24 5.23 -3.05
CA TYR A 46 5.99 4.34 -1.93
C TYR A 46 6.78 3.03 -2.02
N ARG A 47 7.77 2.86 -1.14
CA ARG A 47 8.69 1.69 -1.10
C ARG A 47 8.38 0.65 -0.02
N ALA A 48 7.32 0.84 0.76
CA ALA A 48 6.99 -0.11 1.83
C ALA A 48 6.76 -1.56 1.35
N PRO A 49 6.20 -1.84 0.15
CA PRO A 49 6.04 -3.20 -0.32
C PRO A 49 7.38 -3.90 -0.53
N ASP A 50 8.36 -3.23 -1.13
CA ASP A 50 9.71 -3.78 -1.32
C ASP A 50 10.33 -4.11 0.04
N HIS A 51 10.30 -3.16 0.99
CA HIS A 51 10.86 -3.37 2.33
C HIS A 51 10.16 -4.50 3.09
N ALA A 52 8.86 -4.69 2.91
CA ALA A 52 8.13 -5.80 3.51
C ALA A 52 8.58 -7.14 2.93
N VAL A 53 8.76 -7.23 1.61
CA VAL A 53 9.27 -8.45 0.96
C VAL A 53 10.70 -8.74 1.36
N ASP A 54 11.59 -7.75 1.34
CA ASP A 54 12.98 -7.89 1.77
C ASP A 54 13.03 -8.44 3.21
N PHE A 55 12.28 -7.83 4.12
CA PHE A 55 12.20 -8.27 5.51
C PHE A 55 11.69 -9.72 5.64
N LEU A 56 10.65 -10.10 4.88
CA LEU A 56 10.14 -11.47 4.92
C LEU A 56 11.18 -12.48 4.41
N MET A 57 11.87 -12.16 3.30
CA MET A 57 12.88 -13.05 2.71
C MET A 57 14.13 -13.18 3.58
N GLU A 58 14.51 -12.13 4.30
CA GLU A 58 15.64 -12.16 5.24
C GLU A 58 15.36 -13.00 6.51
N ASN A 59 14.09 -13.13 6.90
CA ASN A 59 13.71 -13.74 8.18
C ASN A 59 13.02 -15.11 8.03
N PHE A 60 12.62 -15.49 6.82
CA PHE A 60 12.01 -16.79 6.56
C PHE A 60 13.06 -17.83 6.14
N SER A 61 13.19 -18.90 6.93
CA SER A 61 14.20 -19.95 6.69
C SER A 61 13.67 -21.20 5.97
N GLY A 62 12.40 -21.19 5.55
CA GLY A 62 11.77 -22.34 4.86
C GLY A 62 11.84 -22.23 3.33
N PRO A 63 11.46 -23.31 2.61
CA PRO A 63 11.28 -23.25 1.17
C PRO A 63 10.10 -22.31 0.81
N PRO A 64 10.31 -21.28 -0.03
CA PRO A 64 9.26 -20.34 -0.43
C PRO A 64 8.05 -20.99 -1.11
N GLU A 65 8.23 -22.15 -1.73
CA GLU A 65 7.17 -22.92 -2.39
C GLU A 65 6.21 -23.64 -1.43
N GLU A 66 6.59 -23.81 -0.15
CA GLU A 66 5.76 -24.50 0.86
C GLU A 66 5.07 -23.52 1.83
N VAL A 67 5.34 -22.21 1.72
CA VAL A 67 4.76 -21.21 2.63
C VAL A 67 3.44 -20.65 2.11
N GLN A 68 2.45 -20.58 3.01
CA GLN A 68 1.19 -19.88 2.76
C GLN A 68 1.26 -18.48 3.39
N VAL A 69 1.03 -17.45 2.59
CA VAL A 69 1.08 -16.05 3.02
C VAL A 69 -0.32 -15.44 3.01
N LEU A 70 -0.67 -14.74 4.09
CA LEU A 70 -1.88 -13.93 4.18
C LEU A 70 -1.50 -12.45 4.24
N ASP A 71 -1.76 -11.72 3.16
CA ASP A 71 -1.55 -10.27 3.05
C ASP A 71 -2.81 -9.51 3.51
N VAL A 72 -2.87 -9.13 4.78
CA VAL A 72 -4.04 -8.46 5.40
C VAL A 72 -4.00 -6.97 5.11
N ALA A 73 -5.13 -6.42 4.64
CA ALA A 73 -5.23 -5.03 4.19
C ALA A 73 -4.23 -4.71 3.06
N CYS A 74 -4.12 -5.65 2.11
CA CYS A 74 -3.16 -5.66 1.00
C CYS A 74 -3.24 -4.47 0.03
N GLY A 75 -4.23 -3.58 0.19
CA GLY A 75 -4.51 -2.51 -0.76
C GLY A 75 -4.67 -3.08 -2.16
N SER A 76 -3.84 -2.61 -3.09
CA SER A 76 -3.83 -3.05 -4.49
C SER A 76 -2.92 -4.27 -4.76
N GLY A 77 -2.55 -4.98 -3.68
CA GLY A 77 -1.84 -6.25 -3.71
C GLY A 77 -0.36 -6.13 -4.06
N LEU A 78 0.29 -4.99 -3.76
CA LEU A 78 1.70 -4.77 -4.15
C LEU A 78 2.65 -5.78 -3.50
N VAL A 79 2.47 -6.09 -2.22
CA VAL A 79 3.29 -7.11 -1.52
C VAL A 79 3.05 -8.48 -2.14
N ALA A 80 1.80 -8.90 -2.30
CA ALA A 80 1.47 -10.17 -2.95
C ALA A 80 2.07 -10.31 -4.36
N LYS A 81 2.09 -9.24 -5.17
CA LYS A 81 2.71 -9.21 -6.51
C LYS A 81 4.23 -9.37 -6.48
N LEU A 82 4.89 -8.89 -5.43
CA LEU A 82 6.34 -9.01 -5.25
C LEU A 82 6.74 -10.38 -4.68
N VAL A 83 5.93 -10.96 -3.79
CA VAL A 83 6.20 -12.26 -3.16
C VAL A 83 5.87 -13.43 -4.10
N SER A 84 4.87 -13.30 -4.97
CA SER A 84 4.52 -14.34 -5.94
C SER A 84 5.16 -14.05 -7.31
N PRO A 85 6.04 -14.92 -7.84
CA PRO A 85 6.62 -14.70 -9.17
C PRO A 85 5.57 -14.71 -10.31
N ILE A 86 4.40 -15.32 -10.10
CA ILE A 86 3.35 -15.51 -11.13
C ILE A 86 1.98 -15.54 -10.44
N GLY A 87 1.34 -14.38 -10.33
CA GLY A 87 0.01 -14.21 -9.72
C GLY A 87 -1.13 -13.92 -10.71
N GLU A 88 -0.93 -14.11 -12.01
CA GLU A 88 -2.02 -14.21 -12.98
C GLU A 88 -1.88 -15.55 -13.72
N LYS A 89 -2.79 -16.47 -13.41
CA LYS A 89 -3.16 -17.60 -14.27
C LYS A 89 -4.65 -17.50 -14.55
#